data_AF-A0A7V9HA01-F1
#
_entry.id   AF-A0A7V9HA01-F1
#
_cell.length_a   1.000
_cell.length_b   1.000
_cell.length_c   1.000
_cell.angle_alpha   90.00
_cell.angle_beta   90.00
_cell.angle_gamma   90.00
#
_symmetry.space_group_name_H-M   'P 1'
#
loop_
_entity.id
_entity.type
_entity.pdbx_description
1 polymer ?
#
loop_
_entity_poly.entity_id
_entity_poly.type
_entity_poly.pdbx_seq_one_letter_code
_entity_poly.pdbx_strand_id
1 'polypeptide(L)'
;MRRMLALVAGAVMVTALAVLGTLYATGAFAFQENQEEMRQQQVAEKGSEVMPFDLEATTHVYEKTANGGVQKVVADDPDDAENVAAIREHLREEADAFSRGEFSDPASIHGEDMPGLAELETGAERVEVRYEELPDGAQIALESEDPELVAAVHDWFDAQLSDHGDDATEADGQGEGMNASEHEEHH
;
A
#
# COMPACT_ATOMS: atom_id res chain seq x y z
N MET A 1 42.30 -18.11 43.97
CA MET A 1 40.83 -18.36 44.08
C MET A 1 39.97 -17.15 43.70
N ARG A 2 40.22 -15.93 44.21
CA ARG A 2 39.38 -14.74 43.92
C ARG A 2 39.34 -14.26 42.45
N ARG A 3 40.39 -14.50 41.65
CA ARG A 3 40.43 -14.12 40.22
C ARG A 3 39.70 -15.09 39.28
N MET A 4 39.50 -16.34 39.70
CA MET A 4 38.83 -17.37 38.91
C MET A 4 37.30 -17.30 39.03
N LEU A 5 36.78 -16.83 40.18
CA LEU A 5 35.34 -16.60 40.36
C LEU A 5 34.81 -15.41 39.52
N ALA A 6 35.60 -14.35 39.33
CA ALA A 6 35.16 -13.16 38.60
C ALA A 6 34.99 -13.40 37.08
N LEU A 7 35.80 -14.29 36.49
CA LEU A 7 35.71 -14.65 35.06
C LEU A 7 34.52 -15.57 34.75
N VAL A 8 34.16 -16.47 35.67
CA VAL A 8 32.99 -17.36 35.50
C VAL A 8 31.69 -16.58 35.72
N ALA A 9 31.65 -15.65 36.67
CA ALA A 9 30.48 -14.78 36.88
C ALA A 9 30.22 -13.80 35.72
N GLY A 10 31.28 -13.26 35.11
CA GLY A 10 31.17 -12.40 33.92
C GLY A 10 30.67 -13.15 32.67
N ALA A 11 31.14 -14.38 32.44
CA ALA A 11 30.69 -15.21 31.32
C ALA A 11 29.23 -15.65 31.46
N VAL A 12 28.79 -16.06 32.67
CA VAL A 12 27.38 -16.44 32.95
C VAL A 12 26.44 -15.23 32.82
N MET A 13 26.89 -14.03 33.23
CA MET A 13 26.10 -12.79 33.10
C MET A 13 25.99 -12.32 31.64
N VAL A 14 27.05 -12.46 30.84
CA VAL A 14 27.02 -12.15 29.39
C VAL A 14 26.13 -13.14 28.63
N THR A 15 26.16 -14.44 28.98
CA THR A 15 25.23 -15.41 28.38
C THR A 15 23.78 -15.22 28.83
N ALA A 16 23.55 -14.84 30.10
CA ALA A 16 22.20 -14.55 30.59
C ALA A 16 21.60 -13.28 29.95
N LEU A 17 22.42 -12.24 29.73
CA LEU A 17 22.02 -11.03 29.00
C LEU A 17 21.81 -11.30 27.51
N ALA A 18 22.64 -12.14 26.88
CA ALA A 18 22.42 -12.56 25.51
C ALA A 18 21.13 -13.36 25.36
N VAL A 19 20.85 -14.32 26.26
CA VAL A 19 19.61 -15.11 26.25
C VAL A 19 18.38 -14.23 26.55
N LEU A 20 18.45 -13.28 27.48
CA LEU A 20 17.37 -12.31 27.71
C LEU A 20 17.16 -11.39 26.50
N GLY A 21 18.23 -10.95 25.84
CA GLY A 21 18.17 -10.15 24.62
C GLY A 21 17.53 -10.91 23.47
N THR A 22 17.89 -12.19 23.29
CA THR A 22 17.27 -13.07 22.29
C THR A 22 15.80 -13.32 22.61
N LEU A 23 15.44 -13.61 23.86
CA LEU A 23 14.05 -13.82 24.27
C LEU A 23 13.17 -12.57 24.11
N TYR A 24 13.71 -11.38 24.44
CA TYR A 24 13.02 -10.11 24.24
C TYR A 24 12.85 -9.80 22.75
N ALA A 25 13.89 -10.02 21.93
CA ALA A 25 13.80 -9.83 20.48
C ALA A 25 12.75 -10.79 19.87
N THR A 26 12.79 -12.09 20.20
CA THR A 26 11.78 -13.05 19.70
C THR A 26 10.36 -12.72 20.17
N GLY A 27 10.20 -12.23 21.40
CA GLY A 27 8.91 -11.79 21.90
C GLY A 27 8.39 -10.52 21.21
N ALA A 28 9.28 -9.58 20.89
CA ALA A 28 8.94 -8.36 20.15
C ALA A 28 8.53 -8.66 18.69
N PHE A 29 9.26 -9.55 18.01
CA PHE A 29 8.90 -9.97 16.64
C PHE A 29 7.55 -10.68 16.59
N ALA A 30 7.34 -11.68 17.47
CA ALA A 30 6.05 -12.40 17.51
C ALA A 30 4.87 -11.50 17.90
N PHE A 31 5.10 -10.47 18.72
CA PHE A 31 4.07 -9.48 19.04
C PHE A 31 3.75 -8.58 17.85
N GLN A 32 4.76 -8.20 17.05
CA GLN A 32 4.55 -7.37 15.86
C GLN A 32 3.80 -8.13 14.75
N GLU A 33 4.20 -9.37 14.44
CA GLU A 33 3.50 -10.22 13.45
C GLU A 33 2.02 -10.40 13.83
N ASN A 34 1.73 -10.63 15.12
CA ASN A 34 0.36 -10.76 15.58
C ASN A 34 -0.46 -9.45 15.46
N GLN A 35 0.17 -8.28 15.60
CA GLN A 35 -0.49 -7.00 15.40
C GLN A 35 -0.78 -6.73 13.92
N GLU A 36 0.14 -7.10 13.02
CA GLU A 36 -0.03 -6.99 11.57
C GLU A 36 -1.17 -7.90 11.09
N GLU A 37 -1.19 -9.18 11.49
CA GLU A 37 -2.29 -10.11 11.17
C GLU A 37 -3.65 -9.60 11.70
N MET A 38 -3.67 -9.05 12.92
CA MET A 38 -4.90 -8.49 13.49
C MET A 38 -5.36 -7.23 12.76
N ARG A 39 -4.41 -6.42 12.25
CA ARG A 39 -4.71 -5.23 11.46
C ARG A 39 -5.30 -5.61 10.11
N GLN A 40 -4.69 -6.56 9.40
CA GLN A 40 -5.20 -7.07 8.12
C GLN A 40 -6.60 -7.66 8.25
N GLN A 41 -6.89 -8.42 9.31
CA GLN A 41 -8.24 -8.93 9.57
C GLN A 41 -9.28 -7.83 9.77
N GLN A 42 -8.92 -6.75 10.48
CA GLN A 42 -9.82 -5.60 10.67
C GLN A 42 -10.04 -4.84 9.36
N VAL A 43 -9.00 -4.71 8.54
CA VAL A 43 -9.08 -4.10 7.21
C VAL A 43 -10.00 -4.93 6.31
N ALA A 44 -9.84 -6.25 6.27
CA ALA A 44 -10.73 -7.13 5.51
C ALA A 44 -12.19 -7.04 5.97
N GLU A 45 -12.44 -7.02 7.29
CA GLU A 45 -13.79 -6.88 7.84
C GLU A 45 -14.44 -5.55 7.41
N LYS A 46 -13.73 -4.42 7.59
CA LYS A 46 -14.25 -3.10 7.20
C LYS A 46 -14.33 -2.91 5.69
N GLY A 47 -13.38 -3.46 4.96
CA GLY A 47 -13.28 -3.38 3.51
C GLY A 47 -14.55 -3.89 2.84
N SER A 48 -15.15 -4.96 3.37
CA SER A 48 -16.41 -5.51 2.86
C SER A 48 -17.62 -4.58 2.94
N GLU A 49 -17.58 -3.55 3.80
CA GLU A 49 -18.65 -2.54 3.91
C GLU A 49 -18.45 -1.36 2.94
N VAL A 50 -17.22 -1.14 2.48
CA VAL A 50 -16.81 0.04 1.71
C VAL A 50 -16.53 -0.31 0.25
N MET A 51 -15.94 -1.47 -0.02
CA MET A 51 -15.64 -2.01 -1.34
C MET A 51 -16.77 -2.93 -1.77
N PRO A 52 -17.63 -2.52 -2.73
CA PRO A 52 -18.85 -3.25 -3.08
C PRO A 52 -18.60 -4.43 -4.04
N PHE A 53 -17.46 -5.12 -3.90
CA PHE A 53 -17.04 -6.27 -4.71
C PHE A 53 -16.36 -7.33 -3.82
N ASP A 54 -16.24 -8.56 -4.34
CA ASP A 54 -15.65 -9.68 -3.59
C ASP A 54 -14.13 -9.55 -3.51
N LEU A 55 -13.61 -9.20 -2.33
CA LEU A 55 -12.17 -9.03 -2.10
C LEU A 55 -11.37 -10.30 -2.40
N GLU A 56 -11.93 -11.49 -2.15
CA GLU A 56 -11.26 -12.76 -2.42
C GLU A 56 -11.19 -13.09 -3.93
N ALA A 57 -11.91 -12.34 -4.78
CA ALA A 57 -11.95 -12.51 -6.24
C ALA A 57 -11.43 -11.28 -7.00
N THR A 58 -10.78 -10.36 -6.29
CA THR A 58 -10.23 -9.13 -6.88
C THR A 58 -8.83 -8.87 -6.34
N THR A 59 -8.01 -8.22 -7.16
CA THR A 59 -6.65 -7.85 -6.79
C THR A 59 -6.51 -6.33 -6.84
N HIS A 60 -6.04 -5.74 -5.73
CA HIS A 60 -5.57 -4.36 -5.72
C HIS A 60 -4.12 -4.30 -6.20
N VAL A 61 -3.83 -3.42 -7.15
CA VAL A 61 -2.49 -3.22 -7.68
C VAL A 61 -2.10 -1.77 -7.48
N TYR A 62 -0.97 -1.54 -6.81
CA TYR A 62 -0.41 -0.22 -6.58
C TYR A 62 0.91 -0.09 -7.34
N GLU A 63 1.01 0.91 -8.21
CA GLU A 63 2.22 1.21 -8.98
C GLU A 63 2.74 2.61 -8.64
N LYS A 64 3.93 2.69 -8.07
CA LYS A 64 4.61 3.98 -7.87
C LYS A 64 5.28 4.43 -9.17
N THR A 65 4.97 5.64 -9.61
CA THR A 65 5.60 6.27 -10.78
C THR A 65 6.52 7.41 -10.35
N ALA A 66 7.30 7.96 -11.29
CA ALA A 66 8.21 9.07 -10.99
C ALA A 66 7.48 10.35 -10.55
N ASN A 67 6.21 10.53 -10.94
CA ASN A 67 5.43 11.73 -10.70
C ASN A 67 4.17 11.45 -9.83
N GLY A 68 4.09 10.30 -9.18
CA GLY A 68 2.94 9.91 -8.36
C GLY A 68 2.73 8.41 -8.35
N GLY A 69 1.54 7.95 -8.71
CA GLY A 69 1.23 6.52 -8.74
C GLY A 69 -0.09 6.18 -9.41
N VAL A 70 -0.29 4.89 -9.69
CA VAL A 70 -1.52 4.31 -10.21
C VAL A 70 -2.06 3.29 -9.21
N GLN A 71 -3.30 3.49 -8.76
CA GLN A 71 -4.10 2.49 -8.07
C GLN A 71 -4.96 1.79 -9.12
N LYS A 72 -4.99 0.46 -9.09
CA LYS A 72 -5.78 -0.36 -9.99
C LYS A 72 -6.47 -1.44 -9.20
N VAL A 73 -7.70 -1.76 -9.58
CA VAL A 73 -8.41 -2.91 -9.04
C VAL A 73 -8.92 -3.71 -10.22
N VAL A 74 -8.66 -5.01 -10.21
CA VAL A 74 -9.05 -5.94 -11.28
C VAL A 74 -9.74 -7.15 -10.69
N ALA A 75 -10.71 -7.70 -11.41
CA ALA A 75 -11.29 -9.00 -11.12
C ALA A 75 -10.33 -10.10 -11.56
N ASP A 76 -10.19 -11.15 -10.75
CA ASP A 76 -9.34 -12.30 -11.08
C ASP A 76 -9.90 -13.12 -12.26
N ASP A 77 -11.23 -13.11 -12.42
CA ASP A 77 -11.93 -13.59 -13.61
C ASP A 77 -12.45 -12.40 -14.45
N PRO A 78 -11.88 -12.10 -15.63
CA PRO A 78 -12.32 -10.99 -16.46
C PRO A 78 -13.73 -11.17 -17.03
N ASP A 79 -14.28 -12.39 -17.01
CA ASP A 79 -15.66 -12.66 -17.41
C ASP A 79 -16.67 -12.46 -16.26
N ASP A 80 -16.20 -12.16 -15.04
CA ASP A 80 -17.04 -11.76 -13.92
C ASP A 80 -17.56 -10.32 -14.08
N ALA A 81 -18.60 -10.20 -14.90
CA ALA A 81 -19.22 -8.91 -15.20
C ALA A 81 -19.80 -8.20 -13.96
N GLU A 82 -20.08 -8.91 -12.85
CA GLU A 82 -20.59 -8.32 -11.63
C GLU A 82 -19.46 -7.59 -10.88
N ASN A 83 -18.35 -8.28 -10.60
CA ASN A 83 -17.18 -7.67 -9.97
C ASN A 83 -16.58 -6.55 -10.85
N VAL A 84 -16.45 -6.77 -12.16
CA VAL A 84 -15.93 -5.74 -13.08
C VAL A 84 -16.79 -4.47 -13.07
N ALA A 85 -18.12 -4.61 -13.01
CA ALA A 85 -19.01 -3.46 -12.95
C ALA A 85 -18.90 -2.73 -11.60
N ALA A 86 -18.87 -3.48 -10.49
CA ALA A 86 -18.75 -2.92 -9.15
C ALA A 86 -17.41 -2.18 -8.94
N ILE A 87 -16.30 -2.75 -9.43
CA ILE A 87 -14.98 -2.11 -9.42
C ILE A 87 -15.00 -0.77 -10.16
N ARG A 88 -15.56 -0.75 -11.38
CA ARG A 88 -15.62 0.47 -12.20
C ARG A 88 -16.50 1.55 -11.56
N GLU A 89 -17.60 1.16 -10.93
CA GLU A 89 -18.46 2.09 -10.20
C GLU A 89 -17.71 2.67 -9.00
N HIS A 90 -17.11 1.82 -8.17
CA HIS A 90 -16.36 2.22 -6.99
C HIS A 90 -15.18 3.16 -7.32
N LEU A 91 -14.29 2.77 -8.24
CA LEU A 91 -13.12 3.59 -8.58
C LEU A 91 -13.49 4.92 -9.25
N ARG A 92 -14.65 4.99 -9.91
CA ARG A 92 -15.16 6.27 -10.44
C ARG A 92 -15.57 7.20 -9.30
N GLU A 93 -16.27 6.68 -8.30
CA GLU A 93 -16.67 7.45 -7.12
C GLU A 93 -15.45 7.91 -6.32
N GLU A 94 -14.47 7.03 -6.11
CA GLU A 94 -13.20 7.36 -5.47
C GLU A 94 -12.44 8.44 -6.25
N ALA A 95 -12.30 8.33 -7.57
CA ALA A 95 -11.61 9.33 -8.37
C ALA A 95 -12.26 10.71 -8.28
N ASP A 96 -13.60 10.76 -8.30
CA ASP A 96 -14.34 12.00 -8.09
C ASP A 96 -14.08 12.57 -6.69
N ALA A 97 -14.07 11.74 -5.64
CA ALA A 97 -13.79 12.16 -4.27
C ALA A 97 -12.34 12.66 -4.09
N PHE A 98 -11.35 11.89 -4.56
CA PHE A 98 -9.94 12.25 -4.47
C PHE A 98 -9.62 13.57 -5.19
N SER A 99 -10.29 13.84 -6.32
CA SER A 99 -10.15 15.12 -7.02
C SER A 99 -10.57 16.35 -6.19
N ARG A 100 -11.34 16.14 -5.12
CA ARG A 100 -11.77 17.16 -4.14
C ARG A 100 -11.01 17.08 -2.82
N GLY A 101 -10.01 16.19 -2.71
CA GLY A 101 -9.30 15.92 -1.46
C GLY A 101 -10.13 15.16 -0.44
N GLU A 102 -11.15 14.42 -0.87
CA GLU A 102 -12.00 13.62 0.01
C GLU A 102 -11.50 12.17 -0.01
N PHE A 103 -10.77 11.76 1.03
CA PHE A 103 -10.24 10.40 1.19
C PHE A 103 -10.96 9.60 2.29
N SER A 104 -12.23 9.94 2.56
CA SER A 104 -13.01 9.35 3.66
C SER A 104 -13.20 7.84 3.53
N ASP A 105 -13.30 7.33 2.30
CA ASP A 105 -13.55 5.91 2.05
C ASP A 105 -12.31 5.08 2.44
N PRO A 106 -11.09 5.36 1.94
CA PRO A 106 -9.86 4.78 2.47
C PRO A 106 -9.69 5.00 3.98
N ALA A 107 -9.93 6.22 4.49
CA ALA A 107 -9.76 6.52 5.91
C ALA A 107 -10.72 5.71 6.82
N SER A 108 -11.90 5.33 6.33
CA SER A 108 -12.86 4.52 7.10
C SER A 108 -12.36 3.08 7.33
N ILE A 109 -11.61 2.54 6.36
CA ILE A 109 -11.00 1.22 6.42
C ILE A 109 -9.71 1.28 7.25
N HIS A 110 -8.80 2.17 6.86
CA HIS A 110 -7.39 2.20 7.29
C HIS A 110 -7.09 3.15 8.47
N GLY A 111 -8.00 4.06 8.76
CA GLY A 111 -7.85 5.11 9.78
C GLY A 111 -7.38 6.44 9.20
N GLU A 112 -7.74 7.53 9.89
CA GLU A 112 -7.40 8.91 9.48
C GLU A 112 -5.89 9.22 9.55
N ASP A 113 -5.13 8.45 10.33
CA ASP A 113 -3.68 8.62 10.51
C ASP A 113 -2.85 7.81 9.48
N MET A 114 -3.47 7.28 8.41
CA MET A 114 -2.75 6.53 7.38
C MET A 114 -1.70 7.43 6.71
N PRO A 115 -0.45 6.96 6.56
CA PRO A 115 0.62 7.75 5.94
C PRO A 115 0.21 8.34 4.59
N GLY A 116 0.52 9.62 4.38
CA GLY A 116 0.24 10.35 3.14
C GLY A 116 -1.15 10.98 3.03
N LEU A 117 -2.16 10.50 3.76
CA LEU A 117 -3.54 11.01 3.60
C LEU A 117 -3.65 12.52 3.91
N ALA A 118 -3.09 12.99 5.01
CA ALA A 118 -3.20 14.39 5.41
C ALA A 118 -2.58 15.35 4.38
N GLU A 119 -1.45 14.96 3.80
CA GLU A 119 -0.77 15.68 2.73
C GLU A 119 -1.61 15.69 1.44
N LEU A 120 -2.20 14.56 1.07
CA LEU A 120 -3.05 14.42 -0.11
C LEU A 120 -4.35 15.23 0.01
N GLU A 121 -5.01 15.20 1.17
CA GLU A 121 -6.21 15.99 1.47
C GLU A 121 -5.92 17.50 1.37
N THR A 122 -4.84 17.95 2.01
CA THR A 122 -4.44 19.37 2.00
C THR A 122 -3.91 19.81 0.63
N GLY A 123 -3.34 18.87 -0.13
CA GLY A 123 -2.68 19.09 -1.41
C GLY A 123 -3.54 18.87 -2.64
N ALA A 124 -4.80 18.49 -2.50
CA ALA A 124 -5.63 17.99 -3.60
C ALA A 124 -5.66 18.87 -4.85
N GLU A 125 -5.69 20.20 -4.72
CA GLU A 125 -5.66 21.12 -5.87
C GLU A 125 -4.37 21.02 -6.74
N ARG A 126 -3.33 20.38 -6.22
CA ARG A 126 -2.03 20.14 -6.87
C ARG A 126 -1.84 18.67 -7.27
N VAL A 127 -2.84 17.81 -7.06
CA VAL A 127 -2.85 16.42 -7.50
C VAL A 127 -3.82 16.29 -8.67
N GLU A 128 -3.33 15.87 -9.82
CA GLU A 128 -4.18 15.49 -10.94
C GLU A 128 -4.66 14.06 -10.73
N VAL A 129 -5.97 13.88 -10.71
CA VAL A 129 -6.63 12.58 -10.57
C VAL A 129 -7.27 12.18 -11.89
N ARG A 130 -6.94 11.00 -12.43
CA ARG A 130 -7.50 10.50 -13.69
C ARG A 130 -8.00 9.07 -13.53
N TYR A 131 -9.28 8.86 -13.85
CA TYR A 131 -9.93 7.55 -13.89
C TYR A 131 -9.90 6.95 -15.30
N GLU A 132 -9.70 5.63 -15.39
CA GLU A 132 -9.78 4.87 -16.63
C GLU A 132 -10.41 3.48 -16.40
N GLU A 133 -11.30 3.06 -17.30
CA GLU A 133 -11.84 1.69 -17.33
C GLU A 133 -10.84 0.73 -17.99
N LEU A 134 -10.64 -0.43 -17.38
CA LEU A 134 -9.88 -1.56 -17.93
C LEU A 134 -10.83 -2.69 -18.32
N PRO A 135 -10.45 -3.62 -19.23
CA PRO A 135 -11.31 -4.74 -19.60
C PRO A 135 -11.84 -5.56 -18.41
N ASP A 136 -11.01 -5.72 -17.38
CA ASP A 136 -11.18 -6.53 -16.18
C ASP A 136 -11.33 -5.69 -14.89
N GLY A 137 -11.49 -4.36 -15.00
CA GLY A 137 -11.63 -3.50 -13.82
C GLY A 137 -11.51 -2.02 -14.15
N ALA A 138 -10.76 -1.28 -13.33
CA ALA A 138 -10.47 0.15 -13.52
C ALA A 138 -9.16 0.56 -12.82
N GLN A 139 -8.72 1.79 -13.11
CA GLN A 139 -7.57 2.41 -12.46
C GLN A 139 -7.78 3.91 -12.20
N ILE A 140 -7.05 4.43 -11.21
CA ILE A 140 -6.93 5.83 -10.84
C ILE A 140 -5.45 6.20 -10.84
N ALA A 141 -5.06 7.14 -11.71
CA ALA A 141 -3.75 7.79 -11.65
C ALA A 141 -3.84 9.03 -10.76
N LEU A 142 -2.89 9.15 -9.81
CA LEU A 142 -2.66 10.34 -9.00
C LEU A 142 -1.28 10.89 -9.33
N GLU A 143 -1.22 12.08 -9.93
CA GLU A 143 0.03 12.70 -10.40
C GLU A 143 0.22 14.11 -9.84
N SER A 144 1.46 14.49 -9.56
CA SER A 144 1.80 15.86 -9.15
C SER A 144 3.18 16.27 -9.62
N GLU A 145 3.36 17.57 -9.86
CA GLU A 145 4.69 18.17 -10.02
C GLU A 145 5.34 18.51 -8.66
N ASP A 146 4.58 18.42 -7.57
CA ASP A 146 5.06 18.68 -6.22
C ASP A 146 5.70 17.42 -5.61
N PRO A 147 7.02 17.42 -5.35
CA PRO A 147 7.70 16.24 -4.83
C PRO A 147 7.21 15.81 -3.45
N GLU A 148 6.63 16.71 -2.63
CA GLU A 148 6.04 16.34 -1.35
C GLU A 148 4.76 15.51 -1.54
N LEU A 149 3.95 15.84 -2.56
CA LEU A 149 2.73 15.09 -2.87
C LEU A 149 3.05 13.77 -3.56
N VAL A 150 4.09 13.71 -4.40
CA VAL A 150 4.58 12.43 -4.94
C VAL A 150 5.00 11.49 -3.83
N ALA A 151 5.76 11.99 -2.85
CA ALA A 151 6.14 11.19 -1.67
C ALA A 151 4.91 10.74 -0.87
N ALA A 152 3.91 11.61 -0.69
CA ALA A 152 2.68 11.25 -0.01
C ALA A 152 1.89 10.14 -0.73
N VAL A 153 1.82 10.15 -2.06
CA VAL A 153 1.23 9.05 -2.84
C VAL A 153 1.97 7.74 -2.57
N HIS A 154 3.31 7.77 -2.54
CA HIS A 154 4.12 6.57 -2.30
C HIS A 154 3.95 6.03 -0.88
N ASP A 155 3.98 6.90 0.13
CA ASP A 155 3.74 6.53 1.53
C ASP A 155 2.34 5.93 1.72
N TRP A 156 1.33 6.50 1.04
CA TRP A 156 -0.03 5.99 1.07
C TRP A 156 -0.14 4.61 0.41
N PHE A 157 0.49 4.41 -0.75
CA PHE A 157 0.50 3.11 -1.44
C PHE A 157 1.22 2.03 -0.64
N ASP A 158 2.35 2.34 0.00
CA ASP A 158 3.06 1.40 0.86
C ASP A 158 2.22 1.00 2.09
N ALA A 159 1.45 1.95 2.64
CA ALA A 159 0.52 1.67 3.73
C ALA A 159 -0.64 0.77 3.28
N GLN A 160 -1.20 1.00 2.10
CA GLN A 160 -2.26 0.17 1.51
C GLN A 160 -1.77 -1.27 1.28
N LEU A 161 -0.60 -1.44 0.65
CA LEU A 161 0.01 -2.74 0.42
C LEU A 161 0.22 -3.53 1.72
N SER A 162 0.65 -2.85 2.79
CA SER A 162 0.80 -3.48 4.11
C SER A 162 -0.53 -3.91 4.73
N ASP A 163 -1.58 -3.13 4.53
CA ASP A 163 -2.89 -3.30 5.20
C ASP A 163 -3.77 -4.36 4.52
N HIS A 164 -3.67 -4.48 3.19
CA HIS A 164 -4.45 -5.45 2.40
C HIS A 164 -3.75 -6.81 2.24
N GLY A 165 -2.44 -6.92 2.52
CA GLY A 165 -1.75 -8.21 2.54
C GLY A 165 -1.81 -8.95 1.19
N ASP A 166 -2.35 -10.16 1.17
CA ASP A 166 -2.40 -11.01 -0.04
C ASP A 166 -3.39 -10.48 -1.12
N ASP A 167 -4.32 -9.60 -0.75
CA ASP A 167 -5.32 -9.01 -1.66
C ASP A 167 -4.77 -7.77 -2.41
N ALA A 168 -3.53 -7.38 -2.12
CA ALA A 168 -2.84 -6.27 -2.78
C ALA A 168 -1.41 -6.64 -3.23
N THR A 169 -0.99 -6.06 -4.35
CA THR A 169 0.35 -6.28 -4.89
C THR A 169 0.96 -5.01 -5.47
N GLU A 170 2.28 -4.89 -5.38
CA GLU A 170 3.02 -3.84 -6.08
C GLU A 170 3.15 -4.25 -7.55
N ALA A 171 2.92 -3.33 -8.48
CA ALA A 171 3.12 -3.64 -9.89
C ALA A 171 4.58 -4.06 -10.17
N ASP A 172 4.77 -5.17 -10.87
CA ASP A 172 6.09 -5.61 -11.32
C ASP A 172 6.68 -4.53 -12.23
N GLY A 173 7.70 -3.79 -11.76
CA GLY A 173 8.33 -2.66 -12.45
C GLY A 173 9.06 -3.00 -13.76
N GLN A 174 8.35 -3.48 -14.76
CA GLN A 174 8.79 -3.58 -16.15
C GLN A 174 8.24 -2.38 -16.91
N GLY A 175 9.06 -1.33 -16.95
CA GLY A 175 8.65 0.01 -17.33
C GLY A 175 8.17 0.18 -18.77
N GLU A 176 7.17 1.05 -18.91
CA GLU A 176 6.82 1.71 -20.16
C GLU A 176 7.79 2.87 -20.44
N GLY A 177 9.06 2.53 -20.63
CA GLY A 177 10.01 3.36 -21.33
C GLY A 177 10.18 2.81 -22.74
N MET A 178 9.45 3.34 -23.73
CA MET A 178 9.85 3.50 -25.15
C MET A 178 8.64 3.79 -26.04
N ASN A 179 8.34 5.07 -26.29
CA ASN A 179 8.12 5.52 -27.67
C ASN A 179 8.37 7.03 -27.82
N ALA A 180 9.63 7.43 -27.66
CA ALA A 180 10.10 8.72 -28.16
C ALA A 180 10.70 8.51 -29.55
N SER A 181 9.93 8.89 -30.57
CA SER A 181 10.39 9.46 -31.84
C SER A 181 11.58 8.79 -32.54
N GLU A 182 11.31 7.92 -33.51
CA GLU A 182 12.15 7.83 -34.71
C GLU A 182 11.56 8.75 -35.77
N HIS A 183 12.09 9.98 -35.80
CA HIS A 183 12.01 10.89 -36.93
C HIS A 183 13.45 11.19 -37.36
N GLU A 184 13.70 11.14 -38.67
CA GLU A 184 14.96 11.44 -39.38
C GLU A 184 16.05 10.34 -39.26
N GLU A 185 16.69 9.83 -40.31
CA GLU A 185 17.06 10.37 -41.62
C GLU A 185 17.07 9.23 -42.67
N HIS A 186 16.62 9.50 -43.89
CA HIS A 186 17.11 8.78 -45.07
C HIS A 186 17.50 9.77 -46.15
N HIS A 187 18.82 9.83 -46.33
CA HIS A 187 19.56 10.34 -47.48
C HIS A 187 19.20 9.60 -48.78
#